data_AF-A0A0K3AX28-F1
#
_entry.id   AF-A0A0K3AX28-F1
#
_cell.length_a   1.000
_cell.length_b   1.000
_cell.length_c   1.000
_cell.angle_alpha   90.00
_cell.angle_beta   90.00
_cell.angle_gamma   90.00
#
_symmetry.space_group_name_H-M   'P 1'
#
loop_
_entity.id
_entity.type
_entity.pdbx_description
1 polymer ?
#
loop_
_entity_poly.entity_id
_entity_poly.type
_entity_poly.pdbx_seq_one_letter_code
_entity_poly.pdbx_strand_id
1 'polypeptide(L)' 'MTWPRTRRRWGQDQLQATAAGLLRDLPAVTAGLTLSWNSGAVEGHVNRIKMPKRQMFGRPGFHLLRKRTLLA' A
#
# COMPACT_ATOMS: atom_id res chain seq x y z
N MET A 1 10.15 31.48 -17.58
CA MET A 1 9.34 30.42 -16.89
C MET A 1 8.97 29.34 -17.90
N THR A 2 9.78 28.29 -18.08
CA THR A 2 9.54 27.25 -19.10
C THR A 2 9.37 25.87 -18.44
N TRP A 3 8.11 25.50 -18.17
CA TRP A 3 7.73 24.26 -17.47
C TRP A 3 7.28 23.00 -18.29
N PRO A 4 7.58 22.78 -19.59
CA PRO A 4 7.12 21.53 -20.24
C PRO A 4 8.08 20.33 -20.18
N ARG A 5 9.42 20.55 -20.16
CA ARG A 5 10.41 19.47 -20.38
C ARG A 5 10.77 18.68 -19.12
N THR A 6 10.77 19.33 -17.96
CA THR A 6 11.13 18.73 -16.67
C THR A 6 10.11 17.71 -16.19
N ARG A 7 8.80 17.96 -16.41
CA ARG A 7 7.73 17.01 -16.00
C ARG A 7 7.86 15.63 -16.65
N ARG A 8 8.17 15.58 -17.96
CA ARG A 8 8.32 14.28 -18.66
C ARG A 8 9.49 13.47 -18.11
N ARG A 9 10.59 14.13 -17.76
CA ARG A 9 11.77 13.46 -17.19
C ARG A 9 11.49 12.87 -15.82
N TRP A 10 10.83 13.62 -14.92
CA TRP A 10 10.48 13.11 -13.59
C TRP A 10 9.51 11.93 -13.63
N GLY A 11 8.52 11.96 -14.53
CA GLY A 11 7.62 10.83 -14.72
C GLY A 11 8.35 9.57 -15.21
N GLN A 12 9.32 9.73 -16.12
CA GLN A 12 10.16 8.62 -16.58
C GLN A 12 11.06 8.10 -15.45
N ASP A 13 11.71 8.98 -14.69
CA ASP A 13 12.58 8.61 -13.58
C ASP A 13 11.81 7.82 -12.48
N GLN A 14 10.59 8.24 -12.14
CA GLN A 14 9.73 7.55 -11.18
C GLN A 14 9.27 6.18 -11.67
N LEU A 15 8.91 6.06 -12.95
CA LEU A 15 8.53 4.77 -13.54
C LEU A 15 9.71 3.79 -13.54
N GLN A 16 10.91 4.25 -13.89
CA GLN A 16 12.11 3.41 -13.86
C GLN A 16 12.48 2.97 -12.45
N ALA A 17 12.42 3.88 -11.47
CA ALA A 17 12.67 3.54 -10.07
C ALA A 17 11.63 2.53 -9.53
N THR A 18 10.36 2.68 -9.93
CA THR A 18 9.30 1.75 -9.55
C THR A 18 9.52 0.36 -10.17
N ALA A 19 9.87 0.31 -11.46
CA ALA A 19 10.18 -0.95 -12.15
C ALA A 19 11.38 -1.66 -11.51
N ALA A 20 12.45 -0.91 -11.19
CA ALA A 20 13.62 -1.46 -10.50
C ALA A 20 13.27 -1.99 -9.09
N GLY A 21 12.40 -1.28 -8.36
CA GLY A 21 11.88 -1.73 -7.07
C GLY A 21 11.09 -3.04 -7.18
N LEU A 22 10.19 -3.13 -8.16
CA LEU A 22 9.41 -4.35 -8.40
C LEU A 22 10.30 -5.54 -8.77
N LEU A 23 11.31 -5.33 -9.62
CA LEU A 23 12.27 -6.37 -9.98
C LEU A 23 13.06 -6.87 -8.77
N ARG A 24 13.47 -5.96 -7.88
CA ARG A 24 14.14 -6.32 -6.63
C ARG A 24 13.25 -7.12 -5.70
N ASP A 25 11.96 -6.79 -5.65
CA ASP A 25 10.99 -7.43 -4.74
C ASP A 25 10.36 -8.71 -5.32
N LEU A 26 10.68 -9.08 -6.57
CA LEU A 26 10.18 -10.30 -7.22
C LEU A 26 10.31 -11.57 -6.35
N PRO A 27 11.46 -11.87 -5.72
CA PRO A 27 11.58 -13.06 -4.89
C PRO A 27 10.60 -13.09 -3.72
N ALA A 28 10.35 -11.92 -3.10
CA ALA A 28 9.41 -11.80 -2.00
C ALA A 28 7.96 -11.98 -2.48
N VAL A 29 7.61 -11.44 -3.65
CA VAL A 29 6.29 -11.64 -4.26
C VAL A 29 6.08 -13.10 -4.62
N THR A 30 7.06 -13.75 -5.25
CA THR A 30 6.99 -15.19 -5.59
C THR A 30 6.83 -16.02 -4.32
N ALA A 31 7.62 -15.78 -3.28
CA ALA A 31 7.48 -16.46 -2.01
C ALA A 31 6.09 -16.26 -1.38
N GLY A 32 5.55 -15.04 -1.43
CA GLY A 32 4.21 -14.73 -0.93
C GLY A 32 3.07 -15.44 -1.66
N LEU A 33 3.27 -15.81 -2.93
CA LEU A 33 2.27 -16.52 -3.74
C LEU A 33 2.44 -18.04 -3.74
N THR A 34 3.66 -18.55 -3.51
CA THR A 34 3.97 -19.99 -3.62
C THR A 34 4.02 -20.69 -2.26
N LEU A 35 4.42 -20.00 -1.19
CA LEU A 35 4.53 -20.61 0.14
C LEU A 35 3.16 -20.65 0.83
N SER A 36 2.92 -21.73 1.59
CA SER A 36 1.73 -21.86 2.44
C SER A 36 1.71 -20.86 3.59
N TRP A 37 2.88 -20.38 4.01
CA TRP A 37 3.04 -19.26 4.93
C TRP A 37 3.36 -17.98 4.15
N ASN A 38 2.43 -17.02 4.17
CA ASN A 38 2.61 -15.72 3.56
C ASN A 38 1.93 -14.62 4.39
N SER A 39 2.29 -13.36 4.13
CA SER A 39 1.73 -12.20 4.84
C SER A 39 0.33 -11.80 4.37
N GLY A 40 -0.23 -12.43 3.34
CA GLY A 40 -1.46 -11.99 2.67
C GLY A 40 -2.66 -11.89 3.61
N ALA A 41 -2.84 -12.89 4.49
CA ALA A 41 -3.91 -12.86 5.50
C ALA A 41 -3.72 -11.69 6.48
N VAL A 42 -2.50 -11.46 6.96
CA VAL A 42 -2.19 -10.37 7.90
C VAL A 42 -2.40 -9.01 7.25
N GLU A 43 -1.90 -8.83 6.03
CA GLU A 43 -2.06 -7.59 5.26
C GLU A 43 -3.53 -7.32 4.94
N GLY A 44 -4.33 -8.34 4.65
CA GLY A 44 -5.77 -8.24 4.47
C GLY A 44 -6.48 -7.68 5.70
N HIS A 45 -6.16 -8.20 6.90
CA HIS A 45 -6.69 -7.67 8.16
C HIS A 45 -6.29 -6.21 8.39
N VAL A 46 -5.02 -5.88 8.13
CA VAL A 46 -4.53 -4.51 8.23
C VAL A 46 -5.27 -3.59 7.26
N ASN A 47 -5.52 -4.03 6.02
CA ASN A 47 -6.24 -3.25 5.03
C ASN A 47 -7.71 -3.03 5.45
N ARG A 48 -8.37 -4.06 5.99
CA ARG A 48 -9.74 -3.95 6.54
C ARG A 48 -9.84 -2.93 7.67
N ILE A 49 -8.79 -2.76 8.48
CA ILE A 49 -8.75 -1.73 9.55
C ILE A 49 -8.39 -0.34 9.00
N LYS A 50 -7.48 -0.27 8.02
CA LYS A 50 -7.07 0.99 7.38
C LYS A 50 -8.25 1.68 6.69
N MET A 51 -9.17 0.92 6.10
CA MET A 51 -10.32 1.47 5.37
C MET A 51 -11.26 2.31 6.26
N PRO A 52 -11.82 1.80 7.38
CA PRO A 52 -12.55 2.61 8.35
C PRO A 52 -11.73 3.79 8.88
N LYS A 53 -10.45 3.59 9.19
CA LYS A 53 -9.58 4.70 9.65
C LYS A 53 -9.48 5.83 8.61
N ARG A 54 -9.42 5.51 7.31
CA ARG A 54 -9.41 6.48 6.20
C ARG A 54 -10.75 7.19 6.04
N GLN A 55 -11.87 6.47 6.11
CA GLN A 55 -13.21 7.07 6.09
C GLN A 55 -13.42 8.07 7.24
N MET A 56 -12.67 7.91 8.33
CA MET A 56 -12.71 8.77 9.51
C MET A 56 -11.62 9.86 9.50
N PHE A 57 -11.02 10.10 8.33
CA PHE A 57 -9.97 11.10 8.12
C PHE A 57 -8.78 10.98 9.09
N GLY A 58 -8.48 9.76 9.55
CA GLY A 58 -7.38 9.50 10.48
C GLY A 58 -7.61 9.99 11.91
N ARG A 59 -8.80 10.51 12.25
CA ARG A 59 -9.14 11.02 13.59
C ARG A 59 -9.80 10.06 14.59
N PRO A 60 -10.02 8.75 14.33
CA PRO A 60 -10.68 7.92 15.33
C PRO A 60 -9.74 7.49 16.45
N GLY A 61 -10.18 7.66 17.70
CA GLY A 61 -9.59 6.98 18.84
C GLY A 61 -9.79 5.46 18.76
N PHE A 62 -8.97 4.71 19.51
CA PHE A 62 -8.96 3.24 19.47
C PHE A 62 -10.34 2.61 19.71
N HIS A 63 -11.10 3.10 20.69
CA HIS A 63 -12.43 2.57 21.01
C HIS A 63 -13.42 2.67 19.84
N LEU A 64 -13.39 3.79 19.12
CA LEU A 64 -14.29 4.02 17.99
C LEU A 64 -13.88 3.18 16.78
N LEU A 65 -12.58 3.07 16.52
CA LEU A 65 -12.05 2.21 15.46
C LEU A 65 -12.42 0.74 15.75
N ARG A 66 -12.21 0.27 16.98
CA ARG A 66 -12.55 -1.10 17.41
C ARG A 66 -14.04 -1.40 17.23
N LYS A 67 -14.93 -0.49 17.67
CA LYS A 67 -16.38 -0.66 17.47
C LYS A 67 -16.73 -0.81 15.99
N ARG A 68 -16.17 0.02 15.10
CA ARG A 68 -16.44 -0.08 13.65
C ARG A 68 -15.83 -1.32 13.01
N THR A 69 -14.72 -1.84 13.50
CA THR A 69 -14.13 -3.07 12.97
C THR A 69 -14.89 -4.32 13.41
N LEU A 70 -15.41 -4.37 14.64
CA LEU A 70 -16.13 -5.53 15.18
C LEU A 70 -17.60 -5.59 14.76
N LEU A 71 -18.21 -4.45 14.42
CA LEU A 71 -19.63 -4.36 14.03
C LEU A 71 -19.85 -4.31 12.52
N ALA A 72 -18.79 -4.43 11.71
CA ALA A 72 -18.83 -4.36 10.24
C ALA A 72 -18.71 -5.72 9.57
#